data_AF-A0A8T3R0F7-F1
#
_entry.id   AF-A0A8T3R0F7-F1
#
_cell.length_a   1.000
_cell.length_b   1.000
_cell.length_c   1.000
_cell.angle_alpha   90.00
_cell.angle_beta   90.00
_cell.angle_gamma   90.00
#
_symmetry.space_group_name_H-M   'P 1'
#
loop_
_entity.id
_entity.type
_entity.pdbx_description
1 polymer ?
#
loop_
_entity_poly.entity_id
_entity_poly.type
_entity_poly.pdbx_seq_one_letter_code
_entity_poly.pdbx_strand_id
1 'polypeptide(L)'
;MTPDDARTPTFVPHGDAGQSASNGPQRPPPPARGPSEERNGGCTAPQLRRFIKSRPYVPMHELRRRFGINGDDDDVTPVRMDPGWVYVGLPRHEGTLLGELLRAGEIGYELSLDPRAPIVIGVYPMRPIPRG
;
A
#
# COMPACT_ATOMS: atom_id res chain seq x y z
N MET A 1 61.34 57.99 -4.73
CA MET A 1 59.98 58.18 -4.21
C MET A 1 59.07 57.37 -5.12
N THR A 2 58.84 56.12 -4.75
CA THR A 2 58.12 55.08 -5.51
C THR A 2 56.61 55.18 -5.27
N PRO A 3 55.78 54.79 -6.24
CA PRO A 3 54.46 54.26 -5.95
C PRO A 3 54.37 52.77 -6.28
N ASP A 4 53.65 52.09 -5.39
CA ASP A 4 53.41 50.66 -5.26
C ASP A 4 52.20 50.20 -6.08
N ASP A 5 52.17 48.89 -6.32
CA ASP A 5 51.42 48.17 -7.36
C ASP A 5 50.00 47.71 -6.92
N ALA A 6 49.29 47.11 -7.90
CA ALA A 6 48.18 46.16 -7.80
C ALA A 6 46.72 46.64 -7.82
N ARG A 7 46.06 46.44 -8.98
CA ARG A 7 45.02 45.39 -9.21
C ARG A 7 44.40 45.45 -10.63
N THR A 8 44.37 44.32 -11.32
CA THR A 8 43.65 44.00 -12.59
C THR A 8 42.26 43.36 -12.28
N PRO A 9 41.43 42.91 -13.26
CA PRO A 9 41.12 43.32 -14.65
C PRO A 9 39.59 43.46 -14.91
N THR A 10 39.15 43.88 -16.11
CA THR A 10 37.87 43.44 -16.73
C THR A 10 37.96 43.52 -18.26
N PHE A 11 37.65 42.42 -18.95
CA PHE A 11 37.58 42.30 -20.41
C PHE A 11 36.11 42.11 -20.84
N VAL A 12 35.74 42.67 -22.00
CA VAL A 12 34.37 42.77 -22.56
C VAL A 12 34.27 41.98 -23.90
N PRO A 13 33.11 41.83 -24.57
CA PRO A 13 32.55 40.54 -25.01
C PRO A 13 32.63 40.31 -26.53
N HIS A 14 32.13 39.15 -27.01
CA HIS A 14 31.76 38.93 -28.43
C HIS A 14 30.52 38.01 -28.51
N GLY A 15 29.48 38.45 -29.26
CA GLY A 15 28.44 37.59 -29.86
C GLY A 15 28.96 36.95 -31.16
N ASP A 16 28.20 36.24 -32.02
CA ASP A 16 26.81 35.77 -32.10
C ASP A 16 26.82 34.60 -33.15
N ALA A 17 25.71 33.87 -33.23
CA ALA A 17 25.17 33.12 -34.38
C ALA A 17 25.65 31.68 -34.69
N GLY A 18 24.78 30.73 -34.34
CA GLY A 18 24.10 29.88 -35.33
C GLY A 18 24.69 28.48 -35.62
N GLN A 19 23.94 27.43 -35.22
CA GLN A 19 23.66 26.26 -36.08
C GLN A 19 22.60 25.30 -35.51
N SER A 20 21.45 25.31 -36.19
CA SER A 20 20.60 24.20 -36.65
C SER A 20 20.24 23.04 -35.72
N ALA A 21 18.99 23.08 -35.25
CA ALA A 21 18.25 21.94 -34.73
C ALA A 21 17.77 21.00 -35.85
N SER A 22 18.03 19.70 -35.71
CA SER A 22 17.36 18.64 -36.48
C SER A 22 16.35 17.93 -35.58
N ASN A 23 15.07 18.05 -35.95
CA ASN A 23 13.92 17.54 -35.20
C ASN A 23 13.49 16.18 -35.80
N GLY A 24 13.87 15.07 -35.16
CA GLY A 24 13.28 13.75 -35.43
C GLY A 24 12.07 13.51 -34.52
N PRO A 25 11.07 12.69 -34.92
CA PRO A 25 9.88 12.46 -34.11
C PRO A 25 10.25 11.66 -32.85
N GLN A 26 10.33 12.34 -31.71
CA GLN A 26 10.46 11.70 -30.40
C GLN A 26 9.22 10.85 -30.13
N ARG A 27 9.41 9.53 -30.09
CA ARG A 27 8.43 8.58 -29.58
C ARG A 27 8.08 8.99 -28.14
N PRO A 28 6.79 9.02 -27.74
CA PRO A 28 6.44 9.33 -26.36
C PRO A 28 7.11 8.30 -25.43
N PRO A 29 7.66 8.72 -24.28
CA PRO A 29 8.20 7.79 -23.31
C PRO A 29 7.09 6.84 -22.87
N PRO A 30 7.38 5.53 -22.65
CA PRO A 30 6.40 4.64 -22.05
C PRO A 30 5.94 5.23 -20.70
N PRO A 31 4.67 5.05 -20.30
CA PRO A 31 4.25 5.48 -18.98
C PRO A 31 5.17 4.83 -17.95
N ALA A 32 5.80 5.66 -17.12
CA ALA A 32 6.60 5.20 -16.00
C ALA A 32 5.76 4.16 -15.25
N ARG A 33 6.20 2.89 -15.29
CA ARG A 33 5.69 1.88 -14.37
C ARG A 33 5.86 2.50 -12.99
N GLY A 34 4.74 2.87 -12.35
CA GLY A 34 4.74 3.24 -10.94
C GLY A 34 5.42 2.12 -10.15
N PRO A 35 5.93 2.40 -8.94
CA PRO A 35 6.78 1.46 -8.21
C PRO A 35 6.05 0.12 -8.06
N SER A 36 6.46 -0.83 -8.90
CA SER A 36 5.87 -2.16 -9.04
C SER A 36 7.01 -3.15 -8.97
N GLU A 37 7.81 -3.07 -7.91
CA GLU A 37 8.90 -4.00 -7.59
C GLU A 37 9.42 -3.63 -6.18
N GLU A 38 8.59 -3.85 -5.16
CA GLU A 38 8.94 -3.96 -3.73
C GLU A 38 7.65 -4.19 -2.91
N ARG A 39 7.03 -5.36 -3.06
CA ARG A 39 5.99 -5.82 -2.11
C ARG A 39 6.33 -7.21 -1.56
N ASN A 40 7.60 -7.41 -1.21
CA ASN A 40 8.04 -8.59 -0.45
C ASN A 40 7.80 -8.46 1.06
N GLY A 41 6.91 -7.55 1.47
CA GLY A 41 6.37 -7.47 2.83
C GLY A 41 4.86 -7.47 2.74
N GLY A 42 4.21 -8.46 3.36
CA GLY A 42 2.75 -8.50 3.49
C GLY A 42 2.19 -7.20 4.10
N CYS A 43 0.88 -7.00 4.03
CA CYS A 43 0.28 -5.78 4.55
C CYS A 43 0.41 -5.66 6.08
N THR A 44 0.34 -4.44 6.61
CA THR A 44 0.36 -4.17 8.07
C THR A 44 -1.05 -3.98 8.63
N ALA A 45 -1.24 -4.17 9.95
CA ALA A 45 -2.54 -3.95 10.60
C ALA A 45 -3.12 -2.54 10.34
N PRO A 46 -2.36 -1.43 10.42
CA PRO A 46 -2.88 -0.11 10.06
C PRO A 46 -3.34 0.02 8.61
N GLN A 47 -2.64 -0.64 7.67
CA GLN A 47 -3.02 -0.65 6.26
C GLN A 47 -4.32 -1.41 6.02
N LEU A 48 -4.46 -2.61 6.61
CA LEU A 48 -5.70 -3.39 6.60
C LEU A 48 -6.85 -2.59 7.18
N ARG A 49 -6.67 -2.05 8.39
CA ARG A 49 -7.67 -1.24 9.07
C ARG A 49 -8.12 -0.06 8.22
N ARG A 50 -7.18 0.74 7.69
CA ARG A 50 -7.50 1.93 6.89
C ARG A 50 -8.33 1.55 5.65
N PHE A 51 -8.00 0.44 5.01
CA PHE A 51 -8.69 -0.03 3.82
C PHE A 51 -10.12 -0.53 4.12
N ILE A 52 -10.29 -1.28 5.20
CA ILE A 52 -11.62 -1.75 5.64
C ILE A 52 -12.49 -0.56 6.04
N LYS A 53 -11.91 0.43 6.74
CA LYS A 53 -12.63 1.65 7.18
C LYS A 53 -13.07 2.55 6.03
N SER A 54 -12.47 2.47 4.84
CA SER A 54 -12.85 3.31 3.71
C SER A 54 -14.00 2.75 2.88
N ARG A 55 -14.59 1.63 3.28
CA ARG A 55 -15.62 0.91 2.51
C ARG A 55 -16.76 0.45 3.41
N PRO A 56 -17.98 0.32 2.89
CA PRO A 56 -19.11 -0.22 3.66
C PRO A 56 -18.92 -1.71 3.96
N TYR A 57 -18.25 -2.45 3.06
CA TYR A 57 -18.01 -3.88 3.16
C TYR A 57 -16.79 -4.27 2.30
N VAL A 58 -16.05 -5.30 2.72
CA VAL A 58 -14.91 -5.85 1.99
C VAL A 58 -14.94 -7.38 2.05
N PRO A 59 -15.19 -8.09 0.93
CA PRO A 59 -15.08 -9.55 0.89
C PRO A 59 -13.61 -10.01 0.93
N MET A 60 -13.35 -11.24 1.38
CA MET A 60 -11.98 -11.75 1.55
C MET A 60 -11.11 -11.67 0.28
N HIS A 61 -11.68 -11.98 -0.89
CA HIS A 61 -10.97 -11.93 -2.16
C HIS A 61 -10.50 -10.52 -2.53
N GLU A 62 -11.19 -9.48 -2.06
CA GLU A 62 -10.75 -8.10 -2.28
C GLU A 62 -9.54 -7.71 -1.44
N LEU A 63 -9.39 -8.26 -0.22
CA LEU A 63 -8.17 -8.08 0.58
C LEU A 63 -6.97 -8.71 -0.12
N ARG A 64 -7.12 -9.96 -0.60
CA ARG A 64 -6.07 -10.66 -1.37
C ARG A 64 -5.63 -9.83 -2.58
N ARG A 65 -6.59 -9.38 -3.38
CA ARG A 65 -6.33 -8.54 -4.56
C ARG A 65 -5.68 -7.20 -4.21
N ARG A 66 -6.13 -6.51 -3.15
CA ARG A 66 -5.65 -5.16 -2.82
C ARG A 66 -4.19 -5.15 -2.39
N PHE A 67 -3.83 -6.11 -1.54
CA PHE A 67 -2.51 -6.14 -0.92
C PHE A 67 -1.52 -6.99 -1.70
N GLY A 68 -1.96 -7.72 -2.74
CA GLY A 68 -1.10 -8.63 -3.49
C GLY A 68 -0.69 -9.81 -2.61
N ILE A 69 -1.64 -10.34 -1.83
CA ILE A 69 -1.40 -11.46 -0.92
C ILE A 69 -1.20 -12.70 -1.77
N ASN A 70 0.07 -13.08 -1.95
CA ASN A 70 0.47 -14.29 -2.66
C ASN A 70 0.31 -15.46 -1.67
N GLY A 71 -0.70 -16.28 -1.89
CA GLY A 71 -1.03 -17.45 -1.08
C GLY A 71 -1.92 -18.40 -1.89
N ASP A 72 -1.96 -19.67 -1.50
CA ASP A 72 -2.82 -20.66 -2.13
C ASP A 72 -4.30 -20.29 -1.90
N ASP A 73 -5.19 -20.74 -2.79
CA ASP A 73 -6.62 -20.53 -2.63
C ASP A 73 -7.19 -21.23 -1.39
N ASP A 74 -6.48 -22.26 -0.91
CA ASP A 74 -6.80 -23.01 0.31
C ASP A 74 -6.14 -22.46 1.59
N ASP A 75 -5.43 -21.31 1.52
CA ASP A 75 -4.83 -20.70 2.70
C ASP A 75 -5.91 -20.23 3.70
N VAL A 76 -5.99 -20.92 4.83
CA VAL A 76 -6.93 -20.64 5.90
C VAL A 76 -6.19 -20.49 7.23
N THR A 77 -6.41 -19.36 7.90
CA THR A 77 -5.87 -19.08 9.24
C THR A 77 -6.98 -19.16 10.28
N PRO A 78 -6.88 -20.04 11.29
CA PRO A 78 -7.80 -20.05 12.42
C PRO A 78 -7.52 -18.88 13.37
N VAL A 79 -8.56 -18.12 13.73
CA VAL A 79 -8.51 -17.01 14.67
C VAL A 79 -9.36 -17.35 15.88
N ARG A 80 -8.76 -17.30 17.08
CA ARG A 80 -9.48 -17.50 18.34
C ARG A 80 -10.38 -16.30 18.61
N MET A 81 -11.66 -16.58 18.86
CA MET A 81 -12.69 -15.60 19.25
C MET A 81 -13.36 -16.06 20.54
N ASP A 82 -14.08 -15.18 21.22
CA ASP A 82 -14.89 -15.56 22.38
C ASP A 82 -16.39 -15.55 22.06
N PRO A 83 -17.11 -16.70 22.14
CA PRO A 83 -16.58 -18.06 22.24
C PRO A 83 -16.15 -18.64 20.88
N GLY A 84 -15.10 -19.46 20.88
CA GLY A 84 -14.78 -20.37 19.76
C GLY A 84 -13.70 -19.91 18.79
N TRP A 85 -13.84 -20.30 17.53
CA TRP A 85 -12.87 -20.04 16.47
C TRP A 85 -13.60 -19.58 15.22
N VAL A 86 -12.95 -18.74 14.44
CA VAL A 86 -13.37 -18.40 13.08
C VAL A 86 -12.21 -18.67 12.12
N TYR A 87 -12.54 -18.99 10.87
CA TYR A 87 -11.57 -19.38 9.86
C TYR A 87 -11.50 -18.30 8.77
N VAL A 88 -10.33 -17.70 8.60
CA VAL A 88 -10.11 -16.59 7.65
C VAL A 88 -9.37 -17.14 6.45
N GLY A 89 -9.93 -16.96 5.24
CA GLY A 89 -9.30 -17.34 3.96
C GLY A 89 -8.14 -16.42 3.55
N LEU A 90 -7.16 -16.25 4.45
CA LEU A 90 -5.93 -15.48 4.25
C LEU A 90 -4.75 -16.29 4.82
N PRO A 91 -3.53 -16.12 4.27
CA PRO A 91 -2.32 -16.69 4.83
C PRO A 91 -2.08 -16.24 6.28
N ARG A 92 -1.23 -16.99 6.98
CA ARG A 92 -1.00 -16.85 8.43
C ARG A 92 -0.70 -15.42 8.88
N HIS A 93 0.11 -14.69 8.11
CA HIS A 93 0.50 -13.31 8.44
C HIS A 93 -0.71 -12.38 8.47
N GLU A 94 -1.44 -12.28 7.35
CA GLU A 94 -2.60 -11.41 7.24
C GLU A 94 -3.79 -11.89 8.07
N GLY A 95 -3.98 -13.21 8.21
CA GLY A 95 -4.98 -13.78 9.08
C GLY A 95 -4.76 -13.41 10.55
N THR A 96 -3.50 -13.37 11.01
CA THR A 96 -3.16 -12.94 12.37
C THR A 96 -3.49 -11.47 12.59
N LEU A 97 -3.08 -10.60 11.66
CA LEU A 97 -3.36 -9.15 11.72
C LEU A 97 -4.87 -8.87 11.69
N LEU A 98 -5.61 -9.55 10.83
CA LEU A 98 -7.06 -9.42 10.78
C LEU A 98 -7.68 -9.86 12.11
N GLY A 99 -7.21 -10.98 12.67
CA GLY A 99 -7.66 -11.49 13.96
C GLY A 99 -7.45 -10.51 15.12
N GLU A 100 -6.35 -9.75 15.11
CA GLU A 100 -6.12 -8.68 16.11
C GLU A 100 -7.17 -7.57 16.00
N LEU A 101 -7.46 -7.09 14.80
CA LEU A 101 -8.46 -6.05 14.56
C LEU A 101 -9.87 -6.51 14.97
N LEU A 102 -10.19 -7.78 14.72
CA LEU A 102 -11.46 -8.39 15.12
C LEU A 102 -11.59 -8.46 16.64
N ARG A 103 -10.57 -8.97 17.34
CA ARG A 103 -10.55 -9.06 18.81
C ARG A 103 -10.60 -7.69 19.49
N ALA A 104 -9.94 -6.69 18.91
CA ALA A 104 -10.01 -5.31 19.37
C ALA A 104 -11.39 -4.66 19.14
N GLY A 105 -12.26 -5.27 18.32
CA GLY A 105 -13.55 -4.69 17.94
C GLY A 105 -13.44 -3.50 17.00
N GLU A 106 -12.30 -3.34 16.32
CA GLU A 106 -12.08 -2.25 15.37
C GLU A 106 -12.82 -2.46 14.05
N ILE A 107 -13.05 -3.73 13.70
CA ILE A 107 -13.79 -4.17 12.51
C ILE A 107 -14.74 -5.30 12.89
N GLY A 108 -15.78 -5.47 12.08
CA GLY A 108 -16.74 -6.56 12.17
C GLY A 108 -16.53 -7.53 11.02
N TYR A 109 -17.16 -8.69 11.11
CA TYR A 109 -17.01 -9.77 10.14
C TYR A 109 -18.33 -10.47 9.86
N GLU A 110 -18.43 -11.01 8.66
CA GLU A 110 -19.54 -11.84 8.22
C GLU A 110 -19.07 -13.29 8.12
N LEU A 111 -19.89 -14.21 8.61
CA LEU A 111 -19.63 -15.63 8.56
C LEU A 111 -20.50 -16.31 7.50
N SER A 112 -19.91 -17.20 6.71
CA SER A 112 -20.66 -18.31 6.13
C SER A 112 -20.73 -19.43 7.16
N LEU A 113 -21.96 -19.88 7.43
CA LEU A 113 -22.26 -21.03 8.30
C LEU A 113 -22.63 -22.27 7.46
N ASP A 114 -22.51 -22.18 6.14
CA ASP A 114 -22.90 -23.23 5.19
C ASP A 114 -21.97 -24.48 5.26
N PRO A 115 -20.68 -24.37 5.62
CA PRO A 115 -19.93 -25.49 6.15
C PRO A 115 -20.04 -25.54 7.69
N ARG A 116 -19.86 -26.74 8.27
CA ARG A 116 -19.79 -26.98 9.73
C ARG A 116 -18.75 -26.13 10.48
N ALA A 117 -17.89 -25.41 9.76
CA ALA A 117 -16.90 -24.49 10.30
C ALA A 117 -17.28 -23.03 9.96
N PRO A 118 -17.23 -22.09 10.93
CA PRO A 118 -17.54 -20.68 10.70
C PRO A 118 -16.43 -19.98 9.90
N ILE A 119 -16.66 -19.76 8.61
CA ILE A 119 -15.69 -19.13 7.70
C ILE A 119 -16.01 -17.64 7.56
N VAL A 120 -15.00 -16.78 7.70
CA VAL A 120 -15.12 -15.35 7.43
C VAL A 120 -15.18 -15.12 5.92
N ILE A 121 -16.30 -14.58 5.42
CA ILE A 121 -16.50 -14.28 4.00
C ILE A 121 -16.30 -12.80 3.66
N GLY A 122 -16.43 -11.93 4.66
CA GLY A 122 -16.19 -10.49 4.51
C GLY A 122 -16.06 -9.77 5.83
N VAL A 123 -15.64 -8.51 5.76
CA VAL A 123 -15.42 -7.62 6.90
C VAL A 123 -15.98 -6.23 6.63
N TYR A 124 -16.32 -5.52 7.69
CA TYR A 124 -16.91 -4.18 7.63
C TYR A 124 -16.43 -3.31 8.78
N PRO A 125 -16.49 -1.97 8.65
CA PRO A 125 -16.07 -1.07 9.71
C PRO A 125 -16.99 -1.16 10.93
N MET A 126 -16.42 -1.40 12.11
CA MET A 126 -17.14 -1.22 13.38
C MET A 126 -16.97 0.20 13.90
N ARG A 127 -18.01 0.77 14.50
CA ARG A 127 -17.85 1.98 15.31
C ARG A 127 -17.30 1.54 16.68
N PRO A 128 -16.32 2.25 17.26
CA PRO A 128 -15.86 1.93 18.60
C PRO A 128 -17.06 1.91 19.56
N ILE A 129 -17.26 0.78 20.24
CA ILE A 129 -18.21 0.68 21.33
C ILE A 129 -17.43 1.10 22.58
N PRO A 130 -17.81 2.21 23.27
CA PRO A 130 -17.17 2.59 24.53
C PRO A 130 -17.25 1.42 25.51
N ARG A 131 -16.10 0.89 25.92
CA ARG A 131 -16.01 -0.09 27.01
C ARG A 131 -15.72 0.73 28.26
N GLY A 132 -16.79 1.09 28.99
CA GLY A 132 -16.70 1.73 30.30
C GLY A 132 -16.23 0.75 31.38
#